data_AF-A0A167TK11-F1
#
_entry.id   AF-A0A167TK11-F1
#
_cell.length_a   1.000
_cell.length_b   1.000
_cell.length_c   1.000
_cell.angle_alpha   90.00
_cell.angle_beta   90.00
_cell.angle_gamma   90.00
#
_symmetry.space_group_name_H-M   'P 1'
#
loop_
_entity.id
_entity.type
_entity.pdbx_description
1 polymer ?
#
loop_
_entity_poly.entity_id
_entity_poly.type
_entity_poly.pdbx_seq_one_letter_code
_entity_poly.pdbx_strand_id
1 'polypeptide(L)' 'MKQGAHLPYRVKLLCDGHSCYRSRRTDDPERKYVRGCIVNTIIGIVEQGGADVPGLPDNILPKRL' A
#
# COMPACT_ATOMS: atom_id res chain seq x y z
N MET A 1 0.96 2.13 3.87
CA MET A 1 0.15 1.42 4.90
C MET A 1 0.69 0.02 5.04
N LYS A 2 0.57 -0.61 6.21
CA LYS A 2 1.09 -1.97 6.42
C LYS A 2 -0.02 -2.91 6.85
N GLN A 3 -0.23 -3.95 6.04
CA GLN A 3 -1.06 -5.09 6.41
C GLN A 3 -0.51 -5.73 7.69
N GLY A 4 -1.38 -6.00 8.66
CA GLY A 4 -1.02 -6.55 9.97
C GLY A 4 -0.85 -5.51 11.09
N ALA A 5 -0.69 -4.22 10.76
CA ALA A 5 -0.70 -3.15 11.77
C ALA A 5 -2.15 -2.64 11.96
N HIS A 6 -2.93 -3.34 12.78
CA HIS A 6 -4.37 -3.11 13.00
C HIS A 6 -4.67 -1.90 13.90
N LEU A 7 -4.09 -0.75 13.54
CA LEU A 7 -4.20 0.50 14.28
C LEU A 7 -4.53 1.62 13.29
N PRO A 8 -5.34 2.62 13.68
CA PRO A 8 -5.69 3.74 12.81
C PRO A 8 -4.57 4.80 12.73
N TYR A 9 -3.54 4.73 13.57
CA TYR A 9 -2.45 5.69 13.65
C TYR A 9 -1.09 5.11 13.19
N ARG A 10 -0.04 5.94 13.24
CA ARG A 10 1.33 5.51 12.88
C ARG A 10 2.01 4.82 14.05
N VAL A 11 2.71 3.72 13.79
CA VAL A 11 3.38 2.91 14.80
C VAL A 11 4.83 2.70 14.41
N LYS A 12 5.74 2.70 15.39
CA LYS A 12 7.16 2.42 15.17
C LYS A 12 7.40 0.91 15.28
N LEU A 13 7.83 0.28 14.19
CA LEU A 13 8.06 -1.17 14.12
C LEU A 13 9.47 -1.45 13.62
N LEU A 14 10.02 -2.60 13.98
CA LEU A 14 11.23 -3.13 13.35
C LEU A 14 10.89 -3.54 11.91
N CYS A 15 11.64 -3.04 10.93
CA CYS A 15 11.21 -3.06 9.53
C CYS A 15 12.04 -3.98 8.61
N ASP A 16 12.82 -4.94 9.14
CA ASP A 16 13.66 -5.78 8.28
C ASP A 16 12.83 -6.72 7.37
N GLY A 17 13.19 -6.79 6.08
CA GLY A 17 12.46 -7.57 5.08
C GLY A 17 11.01 -7.12 4.80
N HIS A 18 10.57 -5.98 5.33
CA HIS A 18 9.20 -5.51 5.17
C HIS A 18 9.02 -4.60 3.95
N SER A 19 7.87 -4.68 3.27
CA SER A 19 7.51 -3.86 2.09
C SER A 19 7.69 -2.34 2.21
N CYS A 20 7.72 -1.79 3.42
CA CYS A 20 7.94 -0.36 3.69
C CYS A 20 9.40 0.01 3.95
N TYR A 21 10.32 -0.94 3.75
CA TYR A 21 11.73 -0.80 4.03
C TYR A 21 12.58 -1.36 2.89
N ARG A 22 13.74 -0.74 2.68
CA ARG A 22 14.73 -1.17 1.71
C ARG A 22 16.06 -1.21 2.42
N SER A 23 16.54 -2.41 2.72
CA SER A 23 17.81 -2.61 3.43
C SER A 23 18.98 -2.09 2.60
N ARG A 24 19.91 -1.37 3.24
CA ARG A 24 21.14 -0.88 2.58
C ARG A 24 22.32 -1.84 2.75
N ARG A 25 22.25 -2.72 3.75
CA ARG A 25 23.22 -3.76 4.09
C ARG A 25 22.46 -5.03 4.47
N THR A 26 23.16 -6.16 4.44
CA THR A 26 22.66 -7.41 5.01
C THR A 26 22.45 -7.22 6.52
N ASP A 27 21.33 -7.70 7.06
CA ASP A 27 20.98 -7.63 8.47
C ASP A 27 20.99 -6.20 9.05
N ASP A 28 20.30 -5.26 8.37
CA ASP A 28 20.15 -3.88 8.83
C ASP A 28 18.72 -3.62 9.38
N PRO A 29 18.44 -4.00 10.65
CA PRO A 29 17.13 -3.82 11.22
C PRO A 29 16.91 -2.35 11.64
N GLU A 30 16.22 -1.59 10.80
CA GLU A 30 15.82 -0.22 11.12
C GLU A 30 14.40 -0.18 11.72
N ARG A 31 14.16 0.70 12.71
CA ARG A 31 12.82 0.98 13.23
C ARG A 31 12.19 2.17 12.49
N LYS A 32 11.14 1.94 11.71
CA LYS A 32 10.41 3.01 11.00
C LYS A 32 8.99 3.20 11.50
N TYR A 33 8.50 4.43 11.39
CA TYR A 33 7.08 4.72 11.59
C TYR A 33 6.29 4.34 10.34
N VAL A 34 5.31 3.46 10.52
CA VAL A 34 4.46 2.98 9.44
C VAL A 34 3.00 3.31 9.74
N ARG A 35 2.25 3.70 8.71
CA ARG A 35 0.80 3.88 8.82
C ARG A 35 0.11 2.52 8.91
N GLY A 36 -0.75 2.32 9.92
CA GLY A 36 -1.54 1.10 10.05
C GLY A 36 -2.55 0.87 8.91
N CYS A 37 -3.21 -0.29 8.92
CA CYS A 37 -4.09 -0.74 7.84
C CYS A 37 -5.52 -0.20 7.92
N ILE A 38 -5.95 0.33 9.07
CA ILE A 38 -7.31 0.87 9.23
C ILE A 38 -7.36 2.26 8.58
N VAL A 39 -8.26 2.41 7.62
CA VAL A 39 -8.52 3.67 6.91
C VAL A 39 -9.93 4.15 7.24
N ASN A 40 -10.11 5.46 7.35
CA ASN A 40 -11.42 6.06 7.58
C ASN A 40 -12.28 6.18 6.30
N THR A 41 -11.71 5.92 5.13
CA THR A 41 -12.33 6.08 3.82
C THR A 41 -11.97 4.89 2.93
N ILE A 42 -12.88 4.51 2.04
CA ILE A 42 -12.65 3.47 1.04
C ILE A 42 -11.66 4.00 0.00
N ILE A 43 -10.55 3.29 -0.20
CA ILE A 43 -9.52 3.64 -1.20
C ILE A 43 -9.47 2.50 -2.22
N GLY A 44 -10.32 2.55 -3.23
CA GLY A 44 -10.26 1.61 -4.36
C GLY A 44 -11.61 1.31 -4.98
N ILE A 45 -11.57 0.95 -6.27
CA ILE A 45 -12.71 0.46 -7.04
C ILE A 45 -12.46 -1.02 -7.26
N VAL A 46 -13.33 -1.88 -6.72
CA VAL A 46 -13.25 -3.34 -6.92
C VAL A 46 -14.09 -3.76 -8.11
N GLU A 47 -15.27 -3.15 -8.24
CA GLU A 47 -16.20 -3.36 -9.36
C GLU A 47 -16.67 -2.00 -9.86
N GLN A 48 -16.86 -1.87 -11.18
CA GLN A 48 -17.46 -0.67 -11.75
C GLN A 48 -18.94 -0.60 -11.35
N GLY A 49 -19.35 0.52 -10.76
CA GLY A 49 -20.76 0.79 -10.47
C GLY A 49 -21.52 1.22 -11.73
N GLY A 50 -22.76 1.71 -11.58
CA GLY A 50 -23.59 2.12 -12.71
C GLY A 50 -23.14 3.41 -13.45
N ALA A 51 -22.12 4.10 -12.95
CA ALA A 51 -21.55 5.27 -13.61
C ALA A 51 -20.11 4.95 -14.04
N ASP A 52 -19.83 5.17 -15.32
CA ASP A 52 -18.50 4.99 -15.88
C ASP A 52 -17.54 6.06 -15.35
N VAL A 53 -16.33 5.63 -15.05
CA VAL A 53 -15.23 6.53 -14.66
C VAL A 53 -14.43 6.86 -15.92
N PRO A 54 -14.35 8.13 -16.33
CA PRO A 54 -13.63 8.50 -17.55
C PRO A 54 -12.16 8.10 -17.47
N GLY A 55 -11.63 7.49 -18.53
CA GLY A 55 -10.23 7.08 -18.63
C GLY A 55 -9.87 5.73 -18.01
N LEU A 56 -10.83 5.01 -17.39
CA LEU A 56 -10.65 3.62 -16.97
C LEU A 56 -10.99 2.61 -18.09
N PRO A 57 -12.16 2.67 -18.77
CA PRO A 57 -12.50 1.72 -19.82
C PRO A 57 -11.78 2.00 -21.15
N ASP A 58 -11.43 3.24 -21.44
CA ASP A 58 -10.93 3.65 -22.77
C ASP A 58 -9.46 3.29 -23.01
N ASN A 59 -8.69 3.08 -21.93
CA ASN A 59 -7.24 2.96 -21.99
C ASN A 59 -6.77 1.50 -21.89
N ILE A 60 -6.72 0.81 -23.03
CA ILE A 60 -6.14 -0.54 -23.11
C ILE A 60 -4.62 -0.42 -23.35
N LEU A 61 -3.83 -0.63 -22.30
CA LEU A 61 -2.37 -0.63 -22.38
C LEU A 61 -1.83 -2.03 -22.74
N PRO A 62 -0.92 -2.17 -23.74
CA PRO A 62 -0.29 -3.45 -24.03
C PRO A 62 0.66 -3.87 -22.90
N LYS A 63 0.72 -5.16 -22.61
CA LYS A 63 1.62 -5.71 -21.57
C LYS A 63 3.08 -5.63 -22.05
N ARG A 64 3.85 -4.71 -21.49
CA ARG A 64 5.30 -4.56 -21.70
C ARG A 64 6.06 -5.26 -20.56
N LEU A 65 7.25 -5.78 -20.85
CA LEU A 65 8.15 -6.44 -19.90
C LEU A 65 9.11 -5.44 -19.25
#